data_AF-A0AAV9ZQN7-F1
#
_entry.id   AF-A0AAV9ZQN7-F1
#
_cell.length_a   1.000
_cell.length_b   1.000
_cell.length_c   1.000
_cell.angle_alpha   90.00
_cell.angle_beta   90.00
_cell.angle_gamma   90.00
#
_symmetry.space_group_name_H-M   'P 1'
#
loop_
_entity.id
_entity.type
_entity.pdbx_description
1 polymer ?
#
loop_
_entity_poly.entity_id
_entity_poly.type
_entity_poly.pdbx_seq_one_letter_code
_entity_poly.pdbx_strand_id
1 'polypeptide(L)'
;IICTSILGVGVDQPVLDVVHADFPWEWFATIQEAYRGGRNGRHARALIYIPEGQKPFPFDPAKPFGQDLLVPWAYDDDECRRLQLSLFFDGTAVTCMTLTGAALCDNCQRKINDDTRSAP
;
A
#
# COMPACT_ATOMS: atom_id res chain seq x y z
N ILE A 1 9.67 12.42 9.80
CA ILE A 1 9.73 11.84 11.17
C ILE A 1 10.06 10.37 10.99
N ILE A 2 11.02 9.83 11.75
CA ILE A 2 11.33 8.39 11.74
C ILE A 2 10.85 7.81 13.06
N CYS A 3 10.10 6.73 13.00
CA CYS A 3 9.46 6.13 14.17
C CYS A 3 9.20 4.65 13.96
N THR A 4 8.94 3.95 15.06
CA THR A 4 8.32 2.62 15.01
C THR A 4 6.79 2.77 14.96
N SER A 5 6.08 1.64 14.93
CA SER A 5 4.62 1.57 14.89
C SER A 5 3.92 2.37 16.00
N ILE A 6 4.58 2.63 17.13
CA ILE A 6 4.00 3.38 18.25
C ILE A 6 3.56 4.80 17.87
N LEU A 7 4.24 5.43 16.90
CA LEU A 7 3.88 6.77 16.45
C LEU A 7 2.87 6.73 15.30
N GLY A 8 2.78 5.62 14.56
CA GLY A 8 1.85 5.42 13.45
C GLY A 8 0.37 5.58 13.84
N VAL A 9 0.04 5.36 15.11
CA VAL A 9 -1.31 5.56 15.67
C VAL A 9 -1.59 6.97 16.18
N GLY A 10 -0.55 7.75 16.49
CA GLY A 10 -0.64 9.04 17.18
C GLY A 10 -0.40 10.28 16.32
N VAL A 11 -0.01 10.11 15.05
CA VAL A 11 0.26 11.24 14.14
C VAL A 11 -1.05 11.77 13.56
N ASP A 12 -1.37 13.01 13.92
CA ASP A 12 -2.49 13.78 13.36
C ASP A 12 -2.02 15.15 12.87
N GLN A 13 -1.02 15.13 11.99
CA GLN A 13 -0.49 16.29 11.28
C GLN A 13 -0.73 16.11 9.78
N PRO A 14 -0.69 17.16 8.95
CA PRO A 14 -0.79 17.03 7.50
C PRO A 14 0.40 16.25 6.90
N VAL A 15 0.28 14.93 6.81
CA VAL A 15 1.29 14.03 6.22
C VAL A 15 1.01 13.83 4.73
N LEU A 16 2.06 13.96 3.90
CA LEU A 16 1.98 13.69 2.46
C LEU A 16 2.71 12.43 2.05
N ASP A 17 3.65 11.95 2.87
CA ASP A 17 4.48 10.80 2.57
C ASP A 17 4.55 9.90 3.80
N VAL A 18 4.11 8.66 3.66
CA VAL A 18 4.30 7.59 4.63
C VAL A 18 5.21 6.56 3.99
N VAL A 19 6.31 6.23 4.65
CA VAL A 19 7.30 5.26 4.16
C VAL A 19 7.49 4.18 5.21
N HIS A 20 7.15 2.95 4.85
CA HIS A 20 7.52 1.74 5.57
C HIS A 20 8.88 1.29 5.07
N ALA A 21 9.87 1.27 5.96
CA ALA A 21 11.15 0.61 5.71
C ALA A 21 11.03 -0.85 6.13
N ASP A 22 11.38 -1.76 5.23
CA ASP A 22 11.21 -3.21 5.33
C ASP A 22 9.77 -3.71 5.13
N PHE A 23 9.60 -5.03 5.20
CA PHE A 23 8.29 -5.66 5.21
C PHE A 23 7.48 -5.18 6.40
N PRO A 24 6.25 -4.71 6.19
CA PRO A 24 5.32 -4.52 7.29
C PRO A 24 4.91 -5.87 7.89
N TRP A 25 4.39 -5.82 9.11
CA TRP A 25 3.95 -7.00 9.85
C TRP A 25 2.72 -7.67 9.23
N GLU A 26 1.70 -6.85 8.93
CA GLU A 26 0.38 -7.29 8.47
C GLU A 26 -0.38 -6.08 7.87
N TRP A 27 -1.46 -6.34 7.11
CA TRP A 27 -2.14 -5.31 6.32
C TRP A 27 -2.86 -4.24 7.15
N PHE A 28 -3.49 -4.61 8.24
CA PHE A 28 -4.22 -3.71 9.14
C PHE A 28 -3.31 -2.61 9.69
N ALA A 29 -2.17 -2.96 10.30
CA ALA A 29 -1.17 -1.99 10.76
C ALA A 29 -0.63 -1.15 9.60
N THR A 30 -0.27 -1.80 8.48
CA THR A 30 0.28 -1.11 7.30
C THR A 30 -0.67 -0.02 6.80
N ILE A 31 -1.94 -0.38 6.62
CA ILE A 31 -2.95 0.54 6.11
C ILE A 31 -3.32 1.60 7.13
N GLN A 32 -3.42 1.25 8.41
CA GLN A 32 -3.68 2.22 9.48
C GLN A 32 -2.60 3.31 9.51
N GLU A 33 -1.34 2.93 9.32
CA GLU A 33 -0.20 3.85 9.27
C GLU A 33 -0.17 4.64 7.95
N ALA A 34 -0.38 3.98 6.81
CA ALA A 34 -0.41 4.61 5.49
C ALA A 34 -1.51 5.67 5.37
N TYR A 35 -2.70 5.42 5.93
CA TYR A 35 -3.86 6.32 5.86
C TYR A 35 -3.78 7.51 6.81
N ARG A 36 -2.66 7.69 7.52
CA ARG A 36 -2.32 8.99 8.12
C ARG A 36 -1.95 10.03 7.06
N GLY A 37 -1.49 9.59 5.89
CA GLY A 37 -1.27 10.45 4.74
C GLY A 37 -2.58 11.01 4.18
N GLY A 38 -2.57 12.28 3.75
CA GLY A 38 -3.65 12.86 2.95
C GLY A 38 -4.92 13.22 3.72
N ARG A 39 -4.91 13.23 5.07
CA ARG A 39 -6.08 13.66 5.88
C ARG A 39 -6.50 15.11 5.66
N ASN A 40 -5.65 15.92 5.04
CA ASN A 40 -5.96 17.28 4.59
C ASN A 40 -6.60 17.34 3.19
N GLY A 41 -6.99 16.20 2.61
CA GLY A 41 -7.59 16.11 1.27
C GLY A 41 -6.60 16.23 0.11
N ARG A 42 -5.30 16.39 0.39
CA ARG A 42 -4.26 16.38 -0.66
C ARG A 42 -3.83 14.96 -0.97
N HIS A 43 -3.39 14.72 -2.20
CA HIS A 43 -2.74 13.47 -2.56
C HIS A 43 -1.54 13.22 -1.66
N ALA A 44 -1.48 12.01 -1.11
CA ALA A 44 -0.38 11.50 -0.33
C ALA A 44 0.16 10.21 -0.97
N ARG A 45 1.43 9.91 -0.70
CA ARG A 45 2.10 8.68 -1.12
C ARG A 45 2.28 7.77 0.09
N ALA A 46 1.93 6.51 -0.09
CA ALA A 46 2.30 5.44 0.82
C ALA A 46 3.30 4.55 0.06
N LEU A 47 4.50 4.40 0.60
CA LEU A 47 5.58 3.63 0.00
C LEU A 47 6.01 2.54 0.97
N ILE A 48 6.12 1.31 0.48
CA ILE A 48 6.79 0.24 1.19
C ILE A 48 8.10 -0.02 0.46
N TYR A 49 9.21 0.19 1.16
CA TYR A 49 10.54 -0.07 0.63
C TYR A 49 11.07 -1.38 1.22
N ILE A 50 11.22 -2.39 0.37
CA ILE A 50 11.75 -3.71 0.76
C ILE A 50 13.16 -3.83 0.18
N PRO A 51 14.20 -3.85 1.03
CA PRO A 51 15.57 -4.09 0.56
C PRO A 51 15.71 -5.46 -0.13
N GLU A 52 16.60 -5.54 -1.10
CA GLU A 52 16.93 -6.81 -1.75
C GLU A 52 17.42 -7.83 -0.71
N GLY A 53 16.92 -9.07 -0.80
CA GLY A 53 17.26 -10.14 0.14
C GLY A 53 16.55 -10.07 1.50
N GLN A 54 15.77 -9.01 1.77
CA GLN A 54 14.96 -8.94 2.98
C GLN A 54 13.88 -10.02 2.95
N LYS A 55 13.73 -10.75 4.05
CA LYS A 55 12.69 -11.77 4.21
C LYS A 55 11.48 -11.18 4.93
N PRO A 56 10.26 -11.61 4.57
CA PRO A 56 9.07 -11.23 5.33
C PRO A 56 9.10 -11.83 6.73
N PHE A 57 8.35 -11.23 7.64
CA PHE A 57 8.16 -11.78 8.97
C PHE A 57 7.50 -13.17 8.92
N PRO A 58 7.86 -14.10 9.82
CA PRO A 58 7.22 -15.42 9.87
C PRO A 58 5.71 -15.29 10.05
N PHE A 59 4.94 -16.06 9.27
CA PHE A 59 3.49 -16.10 9.39
C PHE A 59 3.09 -16.63 10.77
N ASP A 60 2.23 -15.89 11.47
CA ASP A 60 1.62 -16.32 12.74
C ASP A 60 0.15 -16.73 12.49
N PRO A 61 -0.17 -18.03 12.48
CA PRO A 61 -1.54 -18.51 12.29
C PRO A 61 -2.51 -18.01 13.37
N ALA A 62 -2.03 -17.61 14.55
CA ALA A 62 -2.86 -17.06 15.61
C ALA A 62 -3.27 -15.59 15.34
N LYS A 63 -2.66 -14.93 14.35
CA LYS A 63 -2.88 -13.51 14.01
C LYS A 63 -2.98 -13.30 12.49
N PRO A 64 -4.00 -13.85 11.82
CA PRO A 64 -4.12 -13.83 10.36
C PRO A 64 -4.66 -12.49 9.83
N PHE A 65 -4.12 -11.36 10.31
CA PHE A 65 -4.58 -10.01 9.94
C PHE A 65 -4.10 -9.58 8.53
N GLY A 66 -4.19 -10.49 7.55
CA GLY A 66 -3.77 -10.27 6.17
C GLY A 66 -2.27 -10.41 5.92
N GLN A 67 -1.51 -11.00 6.85
CA GLN A 67 -0.07 -11.25 6.67
C GLN A 67 0.20 -12.19 5.49
N ASP A 68 -0.64 -13.21 5.32
CA ASP A 68 -0.62 -14.16 4.22
C ASP A 68 -0.86 -13.51 2.85
N LEU A 69 -1.61 -12.41 2.83
CA LEU A 69 -1.94 -11.66 1.63
C LEU A 69 -0.92 -10.55 1.34
N LEU A 70 -0.30 -9.99 2.39
CA LEU A 70 0.65 -8.88 2.28
C LEU A 70 1.87 -9.23 1.43
N VAL A 71 2.47 -10.40 1.65
CA VAL A 71 3.71 -10.77 0.96
C VAL A 71 3.48 -10.98 -0.55
N PRO A 72 2.50 -11.78 -1.01
CA PRO A 72 2.17 -11.87 -2.43
C PRO A 72 1.82 -10.51 -3.02
N TRP A 73 1.00 -9.71 -2.31
CA TRP A 73 0.61 -8.39 -2.77
C TRP A 73 1.77 -7.42 -2.90
N ALA A 74 2.80 -7.50 -2.05
CA ALA A 74 3.98 -6.64 -2.14
C ALA A 74 4.87 -6.98 -3.34
N TYR A 75 4.93 -8.27 -3.70
CA TYR A 75 5.74 -8.76 -4.84
C TYR A 75 5.02 -8.71 -6.18
N ASP A 76 3.69 -8.60 -6.19
CA ASP A 76 2.90 -8.48 -7.41
C ASP A 76 3.16 -7.16 -8.12
N ASP A 77 3.75 -7.18 -9.32
CA ASP A 77 4.02 -6.00 -10.13
C ASP A 77 2.99 -5.78 -11.24
N ASP A 78 1.89 -6.55 -11.25
CA ASP A 78 0.87 -6.52 -12.28
C ASP A 78 -0.48 -6.01 -11.77
N GLU A 79 -1.04 -6.59 -10.70
CA GLU A 79 -2.40 -6.21 -10.28
C GLU A 79 -2.46 -4.81 -9.66
N CYS A 80 -3.63 -4.18 -9.74
CA CYS A 80 -3.85 -2.90 -9.08
C CYS A 80 -3.73 -3.06 -7.56
N ARG A 81 -2.84 -2.31 -6.91
CA ARG A 81 -2.64 -2.35 -5.44
C ARG A 81 -3.94 -2.18 -4.65
N ARG A 82 -4.88 -1.36 -5.15
CA ARG A 82 -6.16 -1.06 -4.49
C ARG A 82 -7.16 -2.22 -4.56
N LEU A 83 -7.02 -3.12 -5.53
CA LEU A 83 -7.94 -4.24 -5.75
C LEU A 83 -7.98 -5.17 -4.55
N GLN A 84 -6.82 -5.71 -4.17
CA GLN A 84 -6.71 -6.65 -3.06
C GLN A 84 -7.04 -5.98 -1.71
N LEU A 85 -6.62 -4.72 -1.53
CA LEU A 85 -6.93 -3.94 -0.33
C LEU A 85 -8.43 -3.72 -0.14
N SER A 86 -9.13 -3.24 -1.18
CA SER A 86 -10.58 -3.02 -1.11
C SER A 86 -11.37 -4.31 -0.96
N LEU A 87 -10.93 -5.40 -1.60
CA LEU A 87 -11.55 -6.71 -1.41
C LEU A 87 -11.42 -7.19 0.03
N PHE A 88 -10.26 -7.01 0.66
CA PHE A 88 -10.01 -7.43 2.03
C PHE A 88 -10.73 -6.59 3.08
N PHE A 89 -10.64 -5.26 2.98
CA PHE A 89 -11.21 -4.36 3.99
C PHE A 89 -12.69 -4.07 3.79
N ASP A 90 -13.16 -4.00 2.53
CA ASP A 90 -14.51 -3.55 2.18
C ASP A 90 -15.37 -4.68 1.56
N GLY A 91 -14.79 -5.87 1.33
CA GLY A 91 -15.48 -6.98 0.65
C GLY A 91 -15.81 -6.71 -0.81
N THR A 92 -15.29 -5.61 -1.38
CA THR A 92 -15.66 -5.12 -2.73
C THR A 92 -14.41 -4.82 -3.53
N ALA A 93 -14.33 -5.36 -4.75
CA ALA A 93 -13.23 -5.11 -5.66
C ALA A 93 -13.29 -3.70 -6.29
N VAL A 94 -12.38 -2.82 -5.87
CA VAL A 94 -12.22 -1.46 -6.40
C VAL A 94 -10.80 -1.26 -6.90
N THR A 95 -10.66 -0.77 -8.13
CA THR A 95 -9.35 -0.46 -8.73
C THR A 95 -9.10 1.04 -8.77
N CYS A 96 -7.90 1.46 -9.20
CA CYS A 96 -7.62 2.87 -9.46
C CYS A 96 -8.53 3.48 -10.54
N MET A 97 -8.95 2.71 -11.52
CA MET A 97 -9.71 3.21 -12.67
C MET A 97 -11.21 3.30 -12.40
N THR A 98 -11.72 2.48 -11.49
CA THR A 98 -13.14 2.48 -11.13
C THR A 98 -13.52 3.59 -10.15
N LEU A 99 -12.54 4.23 -9.50
CA LEU A 99 -12.77 5.26 -8.50
C LEU A 99 -12.49 6.66 -9.08
N THR A 100 -13.54 7.47 -9.18
CA THR A 100 -13.46 8.83 -9.74
C THR A 100 -12.47 9.70 -8.98
N GLY A 101 -11.51 10.29 -9.69
CA GLY A 101 -10.51 11.20 -9.12
C GLY A 101 -9.42 10.52 -8.27
N ALA A 102 -9.33 9.18 -8.30
CA ALA A 102 -8.34 8.47 -7.52
C ALA A 102 -6.93 8.61 -8.11
N ALA A 103 -5.93 8.76 -7.23
CA ALA A 103 -4.54 8.61 -7.63
C ALA A 103 -4.25 7.15 -8.04
N LEU A 104 -3.43 7.00 -9.07
CA LEU A 104 -2.95 5.72 -9.57
C LEU A 104 -1.92 5.11 -8.60
N CYS A 105 -1.98 3.80 -8.41
CA CYS A 105 -0.90 3.06 -7.78
C CYS A 105 0.28 2.86 -8.74
N ASP A 106 1.40 2.38 -8.23
CA ASP A 106 2.63 2.11 -9.00
C ASP A 106 2.39 1.16 -10.18
N ASN A 107 1.66 0.05 -9.98
CA ASN A 107 1.38 -0.92 -11.05
C ASN A 107 0.50 -0.30 -12.15
N CYS A 108 -0.58 0.40 -11.78
CA CYS A 108 -1.44 1.08 -12.76
C CYS A 108 -0.70 2.21 -13.49
N GLN A 109 0.13 2.98 -12.78
CA GLN A 109 0.94 4.04 -13.37
C GLN A 109 1.95 3.49 -14.36
N ARG A 110 2.61 2.36 -14.04
CA ARG A 110 3.56 1.68 -14.93
C ARG A 110 2.89 1.25 -16.23
N LYS A 111 1.74 0.58 -16.16
CA LYS A 111 0.96 0.14 -17.33
C LYS A 111 0.61 1.31 -18.27
N ILE A 112 0.12 2.43 -17.71
CA ILE A 112 -0.20 3.62 -18.49
C ILE A 112 1.05 4.25 -19.14
N ASN A 113 2.18 4.24 -18.44
CA ASN A 113 3.45 4.76 -18.96
C ASN A 113 4.09 3.83 -20.02
N ASP A 114 3.84 2.52 -19.95
CA ASP A 114 4.33 1.55 -20.93
C ASP A 114 3.48 1.54 -22.21
N ASP A 115 2.17 1.76 -22.11
CA ASP A 115 1.27 1.91 -23.27
C ASP A 115 1.63 3.11 -24.16
N THR A 116 2.33 4.11 -23.61
CA THR A 116 2.84 5.25 -24.39
C THR A 116 4.06 4.91 -25.27
N ARG A 117 4.60 3.70 -25.19
CA ARG A 117 5.66 3.17 -26.08
C ARG A 117 5.16 2.24 -27.19
N SER A 118 3.85 1.97 -27.24
CA SER A 118 3.24 1.01 -28.19
C SER A 118 2.30 1.68 -29.19
N ALA A 119 2.49 2.96 -29.48
CA ALA A 119 1.91 3.57 -30.69
C ALA A 119 2.88 3.33 -31.87
N PRO A 120 2.51 2.56 -32.90
CA PRO A 120 3.20 2.61 -34.19
C PRO A 120 3.08 3.99 -34.84
#